data_AF-A0A2H9THD9-F1
#
_entry.id   AF-A0A2H9THD9-F1
#
_cell.length_a   1.000
_cell.length_b   1.000
_cell.length_c   1.000
_cell.angle_alpha   90.00
_cell.angle_beta   90.00
_cell.angle_gamma   90.00
#
_symmetry.space_group_name_H-M   'P 1'
#
loop_
_entity.id
_entity.type
_entity.pdbx_description
1 polymer ?
#
loop_
_entity_poly.entity_id
_entity_poly.type
_entity_poly.pdbx_seq_one_letter_code
_entity_poly.pdbx_strand_id
1 'polypeptide(L)'
;MVEGLRNMEASQSDALNHEVSAFCLHLNTILATSEDLGRYLPLTENNLFENLRDGVVLSHLLHHYYPGSIRLESLVRGLDLSQMNQVHTKVIFEVNANLNLVVSSAKSIKNLVIVNLGAEDILNCNRDLVLGLLWQIFNTKMASNINLQAHPELVRLVEENETLASLVQLKPEALLNRWFNHHLKRSGTERRASNLGRDLIDSELYVRLMHQVAPKTVFQEDIEEVMAIPSDSHEGLLKRAGKVADLAQRLGCQEFASPENLVQGHPRLNYAFTATLFNKNIGLTLASDEDVQQLRDQLNESLKENTELKTEIQLIEFGLATTTERFQADMDLLKEEMCKQEIAKKAELEEQSNRFELAKEELASQYQDSLESALESEKRTHQDEMWDLLLKQKESCRQLLGILGILRQQFTTEELEAAKFQEPAGDELEMDSIIRGIGELSSNSSRKVISLEAASEHLRTSVAHKEKVNEIMGDKIREYTEQVIHCKKDASRRGSLLRRIFTQEK
;
A
#
# COMPACT_ATOMS: atom_id res chain seq x y z
N MET A 1 -29.83 25.51 3.52
CA MET A 1 -29.12 24.29 3.07
C MET A 1 -30.00 23.46 2.12
N VAL A 2 -31.21 23.06 2.53
CA VAL A 2 -32.16 22.32 1.67
C VAL A 2 -32.59 23.10 0.42
N GLU A 3 -32.84 24.40 0.55
CA GLU A 3 -33.18 25.27 -0.59
C GLU A 3 -31.98 25.56 -1.51
N GLY A 4 -30.77 25.54 -0.95
CA GLY A 4 -29.52 25.61 -1.73
C GLY A 4 -29.24 24.33 -2.51
N LEU A 5 -29.54 23.17 -1.93
CA LEU A 5 -29.46 21.87 -2.61
C LEU A 5 -30.53 21.75 -3.71
N ARG A 6 -31.78 22.16 -3.44
CA ARG A 6 -32.84 22.21 -4.45
C ARG A 6 -32.52 23.15 -5.62
N ASN A 7 -31.94 24.32 -5.35
CA ASN A 7 -31.53 25.24 -6.40
C ASN A 7 -30.33 24.73 -7.19
N MET A 8 -29.41 23.99 -6.56
CA MET A 8 -28.32 23.30 -7.26
C MET A 8 -28.82 22.15 -8.13
N GLU A 9 -29.75 21.34 -7.64
CA GLU A 9 -30.37 20.24 -8.40
C GLU A 9 -31.20 20.76 -9.57
N ALA A 10 -31.97 21.85 -9.37
CA ALA A 10 -32.71 22.51 -10.44
C ALA A 10 -31.76 23.07 -11.51
N SER A 11 -30.69 23.77 -11.10
CA SER A 11 -29.73 24.34 -12.05
C SER A 11 -28.94 23.29 -12.82
N GLN A 12 -28.66 22.13 -12.20
CA GLN A 12 -28.06 20.98 -12.89
C GLN A 12 -29.03 20.32 -13.85
N SER A 13 -30.29 20.14 -13.44
CA SER A 13 -31.35 19.58 -14.29
C SER A 13 -31.58 20.47 -15.52
N ASP A 14 -31.58 21.78 -15.35
CA ASP A 14 -31.76 22.74 -16.45
C ASP A 14 -30.58 22.70 -17.43
N ALA A 15 -29.34 22.67 -16.92
CA ALA A 15 -28.14 22.50 -17.75
C ALA A 15 -28.18 21.20 -18.58
N LEU A 16 -28.63 20.11 -17.98
CA LEU A 16 -28.77 18.82 -18.66
C LEU A 16 -29.81 18.89 -19.79
N ASN A 17 -30.95 19.54 -19.55
CA ASN A 17 -32.01 19.69 -20.55
C ASN A 17 -31.53 20.49 -21.78
N HIS A 18 -30.75 21.55 -21.57
CA HIS A 18 -30.15 22.31 -22.67
C HIS A 18 -29.15 21.47 -23.48
N GLU A 19 -28.32 20.64 -22.84
CA GLU A 19 -27.46 19.68 -23.55
C GLU A 19 -28.27 18.68 -24.39
N VAL A 20 -29.32 18.10 -23.80
CA VAL A 20 -30.22 17.14 -24.48
C VAL A 20 -30.84 17.80 -25.72
N SER A 21 -31.36 19.01 -25.59
CA SER A 21 -32.00 19.75 -26.68
C SER A 21 -31.03 20.01 -27.83
N ALA A 22 -29.81 20.47 -27.51
CA ALA A 22 -28.76 20.71 -28.50
C ALA A 22 -28.30 19.42 -29.19
N PHE A 23 -28.17 18.32 -28.46
CA PHE A 23 -27.78 17.02 -29.02
C PHE A 23 -28.87 16.45 -29.92
N CYS A 24 -30.15 16.57 -29.55
CA CYS A 24 -31.27 16.19 -30.40
C CYS A 24 -31.25 16.94 -31.75
N LEU A 25 -31.09 18.26 -31.72
CA LEU A 25 -31.01 19.08 -32.93
C LEU A 25 -29.87 18.63 -33.83
N HIS A 26 -28.70 18.37 -33.24
CA HIS A 26 -27.51 17.93 -33.97
C HIS A 26 -27.68 16.54 -34.60
N LEU A 27 -28.20 15.58 -33.82
CA LEU A 27 -28.46 14.22 -34.29
C LEU A 27 -29.50 14.22 -35.42
N ASN A 28 -30.58 14.98 -35.27
CA ASN A 28 -31.60 15.11 -36.31
C ASN A 28 -31.02 15.68 -37.61
N THR A 29 -30.10 16.64 -37.52
CA THR A 29 -29.44 17.24 -38.69
C THR A 29 -28.53 16.25 -39.41
N ILE A 30 -27.73 15.50 -38.65
CA ILE A 30 -26.73 14.57 -39.20
C ILE A 30 -27.35 13.29 -39.73
N LEU A 31 -28.34 12.76 -39.00
CA LEU A 31 -28.94 11.48 -39.31
C LEU A 31 -30.15 11.60 -40.25
N ALA A 32 -30.54 12.81 -40.65
CA ALA A 32 -31.63 13.06 -41.61
C ALA A 32 -31.44 12.32 -42.95
N THR A 33 -30.20 12.05 -43.35
CA THR A 33 -29.88 11.37 -44.62
C THR A 33 -30.01 9.84 -44.55
N SER A 34 -30.22 9.27 -43.37
CA SER A 34 -30.25 7.81 -43.18
C SER A 34 -31.68 7.27 -43.31
N GLU A 35 -32.01 6.63 -44.43
CA GLU A 35 -33.34 6.05 -44.69
C GLU A 35 -33.77 5.03 -43.62
N ASP A 36 -32.80 4.31 -43.04
CA ASP A 36 -33.01 3.28 -42.03
C ASP A 36 -33.46 3.79 -40.65
N LEU A 37 -33.33 5.11 -40.39
CA LEU A 37 -33.62 5.72 -39.10
C LEU A 37 -35.00 6.39 -39.03
N GLY A 38 -35.84 6.25 -40.06
CA GLY A 38 -37.15 6.91 -40.12
C GLY A 38 -38.10 6.60 -38.94
N ARG A 39 -37.89 5.49 -38.22
CA ARG A 39 -38.68 5.13 -37.01
C ARG A 39 -38.20 5.83 -35.72
N TYR A 40 -36.96 6.32 -35.70
CA TYR A 40 -36.33 6.93 -34.52
C TYR A 40 -36.32 8.45 -34.60
N LEU A 41 -36.38 9.01 -35.81
CA LEU A 41 -36.35 10.45 -36.05
C LEU A 41 -37.79 11.01 -36.18
N PRO A 42 -38.06 12.24 -35.69
CA PRO A 42 -37.13 13.14 -35.01
C PRO A 42 -36.93 12.80 -33.53
N LEU A 43 -35.69 12.98 -33.06
CA LEU A 43 -35.34 12.93 -31.65
C LEU A 43 -35.74 14.24 -30.96
N THR A 44 -36.26 14.10 -29.75
CA THR A 44 -36.73 15.16 -28.85
C THR A 44 -36.25 14.85 -27.44
N GLU A 45 -36.33 15.82 -26.55
CA GLU A 45 -35.90 15.67 -25.15
C GLU A 45 -36.58 14.49 -24.43
N ASN A 46 -37.79 14.13 -24.85
CA ASN A 46 -38.58 13.07 -24.23
C ASN A 46 -38.27 11.66 -24.75
N ASN A 47 -37.82 11.53 -26.01
CA ASN A 47 -37.62 10.23 -26.65
C ASN A 47 -36.14 9.89 -26.91
N LEU A 48 -35.21 10.83 -26.68
CA LEU A 48 -33.79 10.63 -26.95
C LEU A 48 -33.27 9.35 -26.32
N PHE A 49 -33.39 9.21 -25.00
CA PHE A 49 -32.79 8.08 -24.28
C PHE A 49 -33.40 6.73 -24.66
N GLU A 50 -34.73 6.67 -24.81
CA GLU A 50 -35.41 5.43 -25.24
C GLU A 50 -35.04 5.04 -26.68
N ASN A 51 -34.87 6.01 -27.58
CA ASN A 51 -34.47 5.75 -28.96
C ASN A 51 -32.99 5.40 -29.12
N LEU A 52 -32.14 5.68 -28.12
CA LEU A 52 -30.74 5.25 -28.08
C LEU A 52 -30.56 3.87 -27.45
N ARG A 53 -31.57 3.38 -26.73
CA ARG A 53 -31.53 2.18 -25.87
C ARG A 53 -31.23 0.89 -26.62
N ASP A 54 -31.61 0.79 -27.89
CA ASP A 54 -31.37 -0.39 -28.72
C ASP A 54 -30.01 -0.41 -29.45
N GLY A 55 -29.25 0.69 -29.30
CA GLY A 55 -27.94 0.88 -29.92
C GLY A 55 -27.97 1.20 -31.41
N VAL A 56 -29.13 1.25 -32.07
CA VAL A 56 -29.22 1.43 -33.53
C VAL A 56 -28.81 2.85 -33.92
N VAL A 57 -29.37 3.87 -33.25
CA VAL A 57 -29.04 5.28 -33.50
C VAL A 57 -27.56 5.56 -33.19
N LEU A 58 -27.04 5.04 -32.06
CA LEU A 58 -25.63 5.18 -31.69
C LEU A 58 -24.71 4.53 -32.72
N SER A 59 -25.10 3.38 -33.27
CA SER A 59 -24.33 2.70 -34.31
C SER A 59 -24.26 3.52 -35.60
N HIS A 60 -25.38 4.11 -36.04
CA HIS A 60 -25.39 4.98 -37.21
C HIS A 60 -24.57 6.25 -36.97
N LEU A 61 -24.61 6.79 -35.76
CA LEU A 61 -23.80 7.95 -35.38
C LEU A 61 -22.29 7.65 -35.48
N LEU A 62 -21.86 6.53 -34.92
CA LEU A 62 -20.47 6.09 -35.00
C LEU A 62 -20.05 5.83 -36.45
N HIS A 63 -20.92 5.20 -37.25
CA HIS A 63 -20.66 4.98 -38.67
C HIS A 63 -20.52 6.28 -39.45
N HIS A 64 -21.37 7.28 -39.19
CA HIS A 64 -21.35 8.57 -39.86
C HIS A 64 -20.03 9.32 -39.59
N TYR A 65 -19.62 9.41 -38.31
CA TYR A 65 -18.41 10.16 -37.96
C TYR A 65 -17.11 9.41 -38.18
N TYR A 66 -17.14 8.09 -38.00
CA TYR A 66 -15.98 7.20 -38.07
C TYR A 66 -16.31 6.02 -38.99
N PRO A 67 -16.31 6.23 -40.32
CA PRO A 67 -16.57 5.16 -41.28
C PRO A 67 -15.62 3.97 -41.04
N GLY A 68 -16.19 2.76 -41.02
CA GLY A 68 -15.44 1.53 -40.74
C GLY A 68 -15.26 1.18 -39.25
N SER A 69 -15.71 2.03 -38.32
CA SER A 69 -15.68 1.72 -36.88
C SER A 69 -16.68 0.62 -36.49
N ILE A 70 -17.85 0.60 -37.11
CA ILE A 70 -18.94 -0.34 -36.84
C ILE A 70 -19.55 -0.88 -38.13
N ARG A 71 -19.87 -2.19 -38.11
CA ARG A 71 -20.53 -2.87 -39.22
C ARG A 71 -22.04 -2.86 -39.01
N LEU A 72 -22.75 -2.02 -39.76
CA LEU A 72 -24.20 -1.86 -39.65
C LEU A 72 -25.01 -3.11 -40.04
N GLU A 73 -24.40 -4.05 -40.76
CA GLU A 73 -24.98 -5.34 -41.16
C GLU A 73 -25.13 -6.33 -39.98
N SER A 74 -24.29 -6.19 -38.95
CA SER A 74 -24.32 -7.06 -37.78
C SER A 74 -25.35 -6.63 -36.74
N LEU A 75 -26.06 -5.52 -36.97
CA LEU A 75 -27.07 -4.98 -36.07
C LEU A 75 -28.40 -5.69 -36.25
N VAL A 76 -28.98 -6.11 -35.13
CA VAL A 76 -30.37 -6.59 -35.10
C VAL A 76 -31.31 -5.38 -35.09
N ARG A 77 -32.25 -5.32 -36.05
CA ARG A 77 -33.16 -4.18 -36.26
C ARG A 77 -34.62 -4.59 -36.07
N GLY A 78 -35.49 -3.60 -35.81
CA GLY A 78 -36.94 -3.82 -35.71
C GLY A 78 -37.37 -4.49 -34.40
N LEU A 79 -36.59 -4.29 -33.33
CA LEU A 79 -36.87 -4.84 -32.01
C LEU A 79 -38.06 -4.10 -31.38
N ASP A 80 -39.06 -4.85 -30.90
CA ASP A 80 -40.19 -4.29 -30.16
C ASP A 80 -39.81 -4.14 -28.68
N LEU A 81 -39.35 -2.94 -28.31
CA LEU A 81 -38.89 -2.61 -26.96
C LEU A 81 -40.00 -2.74 -25.89
N SER A 82 -41.27 -2.81 -26.30
CA SER A 82 -42.42 -3.05 -25.42
C SER A 82 -42.35 -4.40 -24.70
N GLN A 83 -41.62 -5.37 -25.27
CA GLN A 83 -41.46 -6.73 -24.74
C GLN A 83 -40.31 -6.86 -23.71
N MET A 84 -39.62 -5.75 -23.39
CA MET A 84 -38.50 -5.73 -22.43
C MET A 84 -38.93 -5.87 -20.96
N ASN A 85 -40.18 -5.54 -20.63
CA ASN A 85 -40.71 -5.64 -19.26
C ASN A 85 -41.08 -7.09 -18.87
N GLN A 86 -40.94 -8.05 -19.78
CA GLN A 86 -41.16 -9.47 -19.53
C GLN A 86 -39.81 -10.15 -19.28
N VAL A 87 -39.72 -10.85 -18.15
CA VAL A 87 -38.49 -11.53 -17.72
C VAL A 87 -38.15 -12.62 -18.76
N HIS A 88 -36.93 -12.56 -19.31
CA HIS A 88 -36.32 -13.50 -20.28
C HIS A 88 -36.78 -13.43 -21.75
N THR A 89 -36.97 -12.24 -22.31
CA THR A 89 -37.20 -12.10 -23.75
C THR A 89 -35.87 -12.11 -24.55
N LYS A 90 -35.81 -12.88 -25.65
CA LYS A 90 -34.74 -12.87 -26.68
C LYS A 90 -34.28 -11.47 -27.08
N VAL A 91 -35.22 -10.52 -27.07
CA VAL A 91 -35.02 -9.09 -27.36
C VAL A 91 -33.96 -8.45 -26.46
N ILE A 92 -33.90 -8.77 -25.16
CA ILE A 92 -32.91 -8.19 -24.24
C ILE A 92 -31.49 -8.63 -24.61
N PHE A 93 -31.32 -9.89 -25.04
CA PHE A 93 -30.04 -10.40 -25.49
C PHE A 93 -29.60 -9.77 -26.81
N GLU A 94 -30.54 -9.58 -27.74
CA GLU A 94 -30.28 -8.92 -29.03
C GLU A 94 -29.93 -7.44 -28.86
N VAL A 95 -30.64 -6.70 -27.99
CA VAL A 95 -30.29 -5.31 -27.63
C VAL A 95 -28.91 -5.26 -26.97
N ASN A 96 -28.63 -6.11 -25.98
CA ASN A 96 -27.33 -6.13 -25.34
C ASN A 96 -26.20 -6.48 -26.32
N ALA A 97 -26.45 -7.34 -27.32
CA ALA A 97 -25.49 -7.61 -28.38
C ALA A 97 -25.19 -6.34 -29.20
N ASN A 98 -26.22 -5.60 -29.62
CA ASN A 98 -26.06 -4.32 -30.32
C ASN A 98 -25.28 -3.30 -29.46
N LEU A 99 -25.63 -3.14 -28.19
CA LEU A 99 -24.98 -2.19 -27.29
C LEU A 99 -23.52 -2.57 -27.00
N ASN A 100 -23.21 -3.86 -26.88
CA ASN A 100 -21.83 -4.32 -26.76
C ASN A 100 -21.02 -4.01 -28.03
N LEU A 101 -21.63 -4.13 -29.21
CA LEU A 101 -21.00 -3.69 -30.46
C LEU A 101 -20.74 -2.18 -30.46
N VAL A 102 -21.70 -1.36 -30.01
CA VAL A 102 -21.51 0.09 -29.87
C VAL A 102 -20.35 0.41 -28.93
N VAL A 103 -20.35 -0.16 -27.72
CA VAL A 103 -19.32 0.14 -26.70
C VAL A 103 -17.94 -0.34 -27.15
N SER A 104 -17.83 -1.53 -27.75
CA SER A 104 -16.55 -2.04 -28.27
C SER A 104 -16.04 -1.23 -29.47
N SER A 105 -16.93 -0.84 -30.39
CA SER A 105 -16.59 0.03 -31.52
C SER A 105 -16.19 1.42 -31.06
N ALA A 106 -16.86 1.97 -30.05
CA ALA A 106 -16.50 3.27 -29.50
C ALA A 106 -15.12 3.23 -28.81
N LYS A 107 -14.82 2.17 -28.05
CA LYS A 107 -13.51 1.98 -27.42
C LYS A 107 -12.35 1.79 -28.41
N SER A 108 -12.61 1.34 -29.63
CA SER A 108 -11.57 1.17 -30.65
C SER A 108 -11.24 2.47 -31.39
N ILE A 109 -12.09 3.50 -31.28
CA ILE A 109 -11.85 4.80 -31.91
C ILE A 109 -10.75 5.55 -31.16
N LYS A 110 -9.73 5.96 -31.90
CA LYS A 110 -8.60 6.74 -31.38
C LYS A 110 -9.08 8.07 -30.79
N ASN A 111 -8.54 8.43 -29.62
CA ASN A 111 -8.85 9.65 -28.86
C ASN A 111 -10.26 9.74 -28.24
N LEU A 112 -11.11 8.72 -28.42
CA LEU A 112 -12.39 8.65 -27.71
C LEU A 112 -12.16 8.02 -26.33
N VAL A 113 -12.35 8.80 -25.27
CA VAL A 113 -12.10 8.33 -23.89
C VAL A 113 -13.42 7.91 -23.24
N ILE A 114 -13.63 6.60 -23.15
CA ILE A 114 -14.80 6.01 -22.49
C ILE A 114 -14.34 5.29 -21.22
N VAL A 115 -14.61 5.90 -20.08
CA VAL A 115 -14.30 5.33 -18.76
C VAL A 115 -15.61 4.88 -18.12
N ASN A 116 -15.66 3.64 -17.64
CA ASN A 116 -16.77 3.09 -16.87
C ASN A 116 -18.16 3.10 -17.56
N LEU A 117 -18.21 2.90 -18.88
CA LEU A 117 -19.48 2.69 -19.61
C LEU A 117 -19.60 1.24 -20.06
N GLY A 118 -20.70 0.58 -19.67
CA GLY A 118 -21.12 -0.73 -20.14
C GLY A 118 -22.38 -0.68 -21.02
N ALA A 119 -22.71 -1.80 -21.65
CA ALA A 119 -23.97 -1.96 -22.39
C ALA A 119 -25.19 -1.79 -21.47
N GLU A 120 -25.09 -2.24 -20.22
CA GLU A 120 -26.15 -2.15 -19.23
C GLU A 120 -26.52 -0.69 -18.88
N ASP A 121 -25.54 0.21 -18.83
CA ASP A 121 -25.79 1.63 -18.54
C ASP A 121 -26.64 2.32 -19.62
N ILE A 122 -26.38 1.97 -20.89
CA ILE A 122 -27.16 2.46 -22.03
C ILE A 122 -28.53 1.79 -22.04
N LEU A 123 -28.59 0.49 -21.76
CA LEU A 123 -29.84 -0.27 -21.67
C LEU A 123 -30.78 0.28 -20.58
N ASN A 124 -30.22 0.76 -19.47
CA ASN A 124 -30.97 1.35 -18.36
C ASN A 124 -31.25 2.86 -18.57
N CYS A 125 -30.92 3.41 -19.74
CA CYS A 125 -31.11 4.82 -20.07
C CYS A 125 -30.45 5.78 -19.05
N ASN A 126 -29.25 5.44 -18.53
CA ASN A 126 -28.54 6.32 -17.60
C ASN A 126 -28.18 7.64 -18.31
N ARG A 127 -28.91 8.71 -17.98
CA ARG A 127 -28.86 9.98 -18.70
C ARG A 127 -27.46 10.57 -18.76
N ASP A 128 -26.76 10.60 -17.63
CA ASP A 128 -25.44 11.22 -17.54
C ASP A 128 -24.39 10.47 -18.36
N LEU A 129 -24.44 9.13 -18.33
CA LEU A 129 -23.50 8.28 -19.05
C LEU A 129 -23.77 8.31 -20.56
N VAL A 130 -25.04 8.31 -20.98
CA VAL A 130 -25.42 8.39 -22.39
C VAL A 130 -25.09 9.77 -22.98
N LEU A 131 -25.37 10.86 -22.24
CA LEU A 131 -24.97 12.21 -22.66
C LEU A 131 -23.45 12.37 -22.69
N GLY A 132 -22.75 11.81 -21.71
CA GLY A 132 -21.30 11.75 -21.69
C GLY A 132 -20.74 11.04 -22.92
N LEU A 133 -21.33 9.90 -23.33
CA LEU A 133 -20.95 9.18 -24.54
C LEU A 133 -21.18 10.02 -25.80
N LEU A 134 -22.37 10.62 -25.96
CA LEU A 134 -22.67 11.49 -27.10
C LEU A 134 -21.70 12.67 -27.19
N TRP A 135 -21.45 13.33 -26.06
CA TRP A 135 -20.47 14.41 -25.97
C TRP A 135 -19.09 13.97 -26.42
N GLN A 136 -18.61 12.82 -25.92
CA GLN A 136 -17.29 12.32 -26.30
C GLN A 136 -17.21 12.04 -27.81
N ILE A 137 -18.26 11.47 -28.41
CA ILE A 137 -18.33 11.21 -29.86
C ILE A 137 -18.23 12.52 -30.65
N PHE A 138 -19.04 13.52 -30.29
CA PHE A 138 -19.04 14.84 -30.95
C PHE A 138 -17.72 15.58 -30.75
N ASN A 139 -17.25 15.69 -29.50
CA ASN A 139 -16.03 16.39 -29.16
C ASN A 139 -14.82 15.77 -29.86
N THR A 140 -14.71 14.43 -29.90
CA THR A 140 -13.60 13.76 -30.59
C THR A 140 -13.60 14.09 -32.08
N LYS A 141 -14.78 14.15 -32.72
CA LYS A 141 -14.88 14.53 -34.13
C LYS A 141 -14.47 15.99 -34.33
N MET A 142 -15.03 16.90 -33.54
CA MET A 142 -14.76 18.33 -33.65
C MET A 142 -13.29 18.66 -33.37
N ALA A 143 -12.71 18.06 -32.34
CA ALA A 143 -11.34 18.24 -31.92
C ALA A 143 -10.32 17.58 -32.87
N SER A 144 -10.72 16.59 -33.66
CA SER A 144 -9.81 15.88 -34.58
C SER A 144 -9.18 16.81 -35.63
N ASN A 145 -9.83 17.93 -35.95
CA ASN A 145 -9.32 18.94 -36.87
C ASN A 145 -8.58 20.08 -36.14
N ILE A 146 -8.69 20.22 -34.82
CA ILE A 146 -8.10 21.33 -34.05
C ILE A 146 -6.66 20.95 -33.64
N ASN A 147 -5.76 20.91 -34.61
CA ASN A 147 -4.33 20.65 -34.38
C ASN A 147 -3.48 21.18 -35.54
N LEU A 148 -2.17 21.28 -35.31
CA LEU A 148 -1.21 21.79 -36.29
C LEU A 148 -1.05 20.88 -37.53
N GLN A 149 -1.37 19.59 -37.42
CA GLN A 149 -1.28 18.65 -38.56
C GLN A 149 -2.35 18.95 -39.61
N ALA A 150 -3.58 19.17 -39.14
CA ALA A 150 -4.70 19.57 -39.98
C ALA A 150 -4.52 21.02 -40.47
N HIS A 151 -4.08 21.93 -39.58
CA HIS A 151 -3.97 23.35 -39.86
C HIS A 151 -2.60 23.93 -39.46
N PRO A 152 -1.62 23.94 -40.38
CA PRO A 152 -0.29 24.53 -40.14
C PRO A 152 -0.34 26.04 -39.84
N GLU A 153 -1.39 26.73 -40.27
CA GLU A 153 -1.63 28.17 -40.03
C GLU A 153 -1.63 28.54 -38.53
N LEU A 154 -1.90 27.57 -37.67
CA LEU A 154 -1.89 27.73 -36.21
C LEU A 154 -0.52 28.10 -35.64
N VAL A 155 0.58 27.95 -36.41
CA VAL A 155 1.91 28.45 -36.03
C VAL A 155 1.88 29.94 -35.65
N ARG A 156 0.95 30.74 -36.20
CA ARG A 156 0.78 32.15 -35.84
C ARG A 156 0.27 32.40 -34.42
N LEU A 157 -0.24 31.37 -33.75
CA LEU A 157 -0.71 31.45 -32.38
C LEU A 157 0.43 31.31 -31.36
N VAL A 158 1.66 31.10 -31.79
CA VAL A 158 2.84 31.06 -30.91
C VAL A 158 3.09 32.46 -30.34
N GLU A 159 3.21 32.54 -29.02
CA GLU A 159 3.55 33.78 -28.31
C GLU A 159 5.06 34.05 -28.32
N GLU A 160 5.48 35.30 -28.10
CA GLU A 160 6.88 35.76 -28.26
C GLU A 160 7.91 35.00 -27.40
N ASN A 161 7.49 34.36 -26.31
CA ASN A 161 8.35 33.60 -25.40
C ASN A 161 8.10 32.08 -25.43
N GLU A 162 7.39 31.58 -26.46
CA GLU A 162 6.97 30.19 -26.54
C GLU A 162 7.59 29.47 -27.75
N THR A 163 7.86 28.18 -27.61
CA THR A 163 8.32 27.33 -28.71
C THR A 163 7.14 26.65 -29.42
N LEU A 164 7.31 26.34 -30.71
CA LEU A 164 6.31 25.57 -31.47
C LEU A 164 5.97 24.23 -30.80
N ALA A 165 6.97 23.59 -30.17
CA ALA A 165 6.78 22.33 -29.45
C ALA A 165 5.78 22.45 -28.29
N SER A 166 5.77 23.58 -27.58
CA SER A 166 4.78 23.86 -26.53
C SER A 166 3.37 23.93 -27.11
N LEU A 167 3.19 24.59 -28.27
CA LEU A 167 1.90 24.71 -28.94
C LEU A 167 1.34 23.35 -29.38
N VAL A 168 2.19 22.45 -29.89
CA VAL A 168 1.79 21.08 -30.30
C VAL A 168 1.31 20.23 -29.12
N GLN A 169 1.83 20.49 -27.90
CA GLN A 169 1.45 19.74 -26.70
C GLN A 169 0.11 20.21 -26.10
N LEU A 170 -0.44 21.33 -26.56
CA LEU A 170 -1.69 21.85 -26.03
C LEU A 170 -2.88 20.94 -26.38
N LYS A 171 -3.80 20.85 -25.43
CA LYS A 171 -5.10 20.26 -25.68
C LYS A 171 -5.90 21.11 -26.69
N PRO A 172 -6.79 20.50 -27.49
CA PRO A 172 -7.65 21.20 -28.43
C PRO A 172 -8.41 22.39 -27.82
N GLU A 173 -8.93 22.24 -26.60
CA GLU A 173 -9.62 23.30 -25.84
C GLU A 173 -8.75 24.53 -25.58
N ALA A 174 -7.50 24.32 -25.16
CA ALA A 174 -6.56 25.40 -24.90
C ALA A 174 -6.12 26.08 -26.20
N LEU A 175 -5.88 25.29 -27.25
CA LEU A 175 -5.52 25.80 -28.58
C LEU A 175 -6.64 26.64 -29.18
N LEU A 176 -7.90 26.21 -29.02
CA LEU A 176 -9.08 26.95 -29.47
C LEU A 176 -9.25 28.27 -28.72
N ASN A 177 -9.02 28.28 -27.40
CA ASN A 177 -9.07 29.51 -26.62
C ASN A 177 -7.95 30.51 -27.03
N ARG A 178 -6.75 30.01 -27.35
CA ARG A 178 -5.67 30.84 -27.90
C ARG A 178 -6.03 31.41 -29.27
N TRP A 179 -6.59 30.59 -30.16
CA TRP A 179 -7.08 31.03 -31.45
C TRP A 179 -8.13 32.15 -31.32
N PHE A 180 -9.08 31.97 -30.40
CA PHE A 180 -10.14 32.94 -30.11
C PHE A 180 -9.53 34.29 -29.68
N ASN A 181 -8.62 34.26 -28.70
CA ASN A 181 -7.98 35.47 -28.17
C ASN A 181 -7.03 36.13 -29.16
N HIS A 182 -6.38 35.37 -30.04
CA HIS A 182 -5.55 35.92 -31.10
C HIS A 182 -6.38 36.81 -32.05
N HIS A 183 -7.57 36.37 -32.45
CA HIS A 183 -8.47 37.18 -33.28
C HIS A 183 -9.05 38.39 -32.53
N LEU A 184 -9.39 38.26 -31.25
CA LEU A 184 -9.81 39.40 -30.44
C LEU A 184 -8.70 40.46 -30.27
N LYS A 185 -7.44 40.04 -30.21
CA LYS A 185 -6.30 40.96 -30.19
C LYS A 185 -6.21 41.74 -31.50
N ARG A 186 -6.48 41.08 -32.64
CA ARG A 186 -6.50 41.71 -33.96
C ARG A 186 -7.71 42.63 -34.18
N SER A 187 -8.84 42.39 -33.51
CA SER A 187 -9.99 43.29 -33.53
C SER A 187 -9.82 44.57 -32.70
N GLY A 188 -8.67 44.74 -32.02
CA GLY A 188 -8.39 45.92 -31.19
C GLY A 188 -9.14 45.95 -29.87
N THR A 189 -9.79 44.85 -29.47
CA THR A 189 -10.48 44.76 -28.17
C THR A 189 -9.47 44.51 -27.05
N GLU A 190 -9.66 45.12 -25.88
CA GLU A 190 -8.80 44.85 -24.70
C GLU A 190 -9.22 43.59 -23.94
N ARG A 191 -10.53 43.29 -23.94
CA ARG A 191 -11.11 42.12 -23.28
C ARG A 191 -10.65 40.82 -23.94
N ARG A 192 -10.33 39.82 -23.11
CA ARG A 192 -9.91 38.47 -23.50
C ARG A 192 -10.81 37.44 -22.84
N ALA A 193 -11.06 36.33 -23.52
CA ALA A 193 -11.76 35.20 -22.96
C ALA A 193 -10.76 34.32 -22.19
N SER A 194 -10.94 34.19 -20.88
CA SER A 194 -10.19 33.21 -20.08
C SER A 194 -10.77 31.81 -20.22
N ASN A 195 -12.08 31.72 -20.48
CA ASN A 195 -12.83 30.49 -20.65
C ASN A 195 -13.86 30.60 -21.78
N LEU A 196 -14.18 29.48 -22.42
CA LEU A 196 -15.22 29.39 -23.46
C LEU A 196 -16.61 29.17 -22.84
N GLY A 197 -16.96 29.92 -21.80
CA GLY A 197 -18.22 29.76 -21.08
C GLY A 197 -18.78 31.10 -20.61
N ARG A 198 -18.55 31.42 -19.33
CA ARG A 198 -19.11 32.62 -18.69
C ARG A 198 -18.66 33.92 -19.34
N ASP A 199 -17.44 33.94 -19.87
CA ASP A 199 -16.89 35.15 -20.51
C ASP A 199 -17.59 35.47 -21.84
N LEU A 200 -18.39 34.55 -22.39
CA LEU A 200 -19.02 34.66 -23.70
C LEU A 200 -20.55 34.92 -23.64
N ILE A 201 -21.12 35.02 -22.44
CA ILE A 201 -22.58 35.12 -22.21
C ILE A 201 -23.21 36.35 -22.88
N ASP A 202 -22.48 37.47 -22.91
CA ASP A 202 -22.95 38.73 -23.48
C ASP A 202 -22.90 38.79 -25.01
N SER A 203 -22.41 37.73 -25.64
CA SER A 203 -22.29 37.57 -27.09
C SER A 203 -21.39 38.60 -27.80
N GLU A 204 -20.81 39.54 -27.07
CA GLU A 204 -19.96 40.61 -27.61
C GLU A 204 -18.71 40.02 -28.27
N LEU A 205 -18.04 39.10 -27.56
CA LEU A 205 -16.81 38.49 -28.04
C LEU A 205 -17.05 37.58 -29.25
N TYR A 206 -18.22 36.93 -29.33
CA TYR A 206 -18.58 36.10 -30.47
C TYR A 206 -18.76 36.91 -31.75
N VAL A 207 -19.49 38.03 -31.71
CA VAL A 207 -19.71 38.84 -32.93
C VAL A 207 -18.40 39.42 -33.44
N ARG A 208 -17.52 39.88 -32.55
CA ARG A 208 -16.19 40.38 -32.94
C ARG A 208 -15.32 39.30 -33.54
N LEU A 209 -15.34 38.09 -32.98
CA LEU A 209 -14.65 36.94 -33.56
C LEU A 209 -15.20 36.63 -34.96
N MET A 210 -16.52 36.52 -35.11
CA MET A 210 -17.17 36.19 -36.38
C MET A 210 -16.83 37.20 -37.47
N HIS A 211 -16.78 38.50 -37.13
CA HIS A 211 -16.34 39.54 -38.05
C HIS A 211 -14.88 39.35 -38.50
N GLN A 212 -13.97 39.01 -37.59
CA GLN A 212 -12.55 38.78 -37.93
C GLN A 212 -12.35 37.52 -38.78
N VAL A 213 -13.10 36.48 -38.46
CA VAL A 213 -12.96 35.17 -39.08
C VAL A 213 -13.65 35.11 -40.45
N ALA A 214 -14.76 35.84 -40.62
CA ALA A 214 -15.53 35.89 -41.85
C ALA A 214 -15.95 37.34 -42.21
N PRO A 215 -15.00 38.23 -42.53
CA PRO A 215 -15.27 39.64 -42.80
C PRO A 215 -16.11 39.88 -44.06
N LYS A 216 -16.26 38.86 -44.91
CA LYS A 216 -17.10 38.91 -46.12
C LYS A 216 -18.59 38.67 -45.82
N THR A 217 -18.90 38.07 -44.68
CA THR A 217 -20.26 37.65 -44.33
C THR A 217 -20.81 38.42 -43.14
N VAL A 218 -19.94 38.72 -42.17
CA VAL A 218 -20.29 39.49 -40.97
C VAL A 218 -19.64 40.86 -41.10
N PHE A 219 -20.47 41.90 -41.20
CA PHE A 219 -20.03 43.27 -41.42
C PHE A 219 -19.93 44.03 -40.09
N GLN A 220 -19.31 45.21 -40.15
CA GLN A 220 -19.23 46.12 -38.99
C GLN A 220 -20.62 46.54 -38.50
N GLU A 221 -21.59 46.65 -39.40
CA GLU A 221 -23.00 46.96 -39.10
C GLU A 221 -23.63 45.90 -38.18
N ASP A 222 -23.30 44.62 -38.36
CA ASP A 222 -23.81 43.54 -37.51
C ASP A 222 -23.25 43.67 -36.08
N ILE A 223 -21.99 44.12 -35.92
CA ILE A 223 -21.41 44.42 -34.59
C ILE A 223 -22.17 45.55 -33.92
N GLU A 224 -22.41 46.63 -34.65
CA GLU A 224 -23.14 47.80 -34.13
C GLU A 224 -24.57 47.44 -33.73
N GLU A 225 -25.25 46.60 -34.51
CA GLU A 225 -26.61 46.12 -34.21
C GLU A 225 -26.64 45.30 -32.91
N VAL A 226 -25.71 44.36 -32.71
CA VAL A 226 -25.65 43.57 -31.47
C VAL A 226 -25.28 44.43 -30.28
N MET A 227 -24.34 45.36 -30.44
CA MET A 227 -23.88 46.23 -29.35
C MET A 227 -24.91 47.31 -28.98
N ALA A 228 -25.79 47.71 -29.91
CA ALA A 228 -26.88 48.66 -29.64
C ALA A 228 -27.94 48.10 -28.69
N ILE A 229 -28.09 46.77 -28.61
CA ILE A 229 -29.01 46.12 -27.66
C ILE A 229 -28.40 46.20 -26.26
N PRO A 230 -29.09 46.64 -25.20
CA PRO A 230 -28.53 46.66 -23.85
C PRO A 230 -28.23 45.25 -23.30
N SER A 231 -27.12 45.08 -22.58
CA SER A 231 -26.74 43.82 -21.90
C SER A 231 -27.28 43.68 -20.48
N ASP A 232 -27.91 44.72 -19.95
CA ASP A 232 -28.19 44.83 -18.51
C ASP A 232 -29.36 43.93 -18.06
N SER A 233 -30.16 43.45 -19.01
CA SER A 233 -31.29 42.54 -18.75
C SER A 233 -31.11 41.20 -19.47
N HIS A 234 -31.66 40.14 -18.88
CA HIS A 234 -31.66 38.80 -19.48
C HIS A 234 -32.32 38.78 -20.87
N GLU A 235 -33.39 39.56 -21.06
CA GLU A 235 -34.04 39.72 -22.37
C GLU A 235 -33.11 40.37 -23.41
N GLY A 236 -32.28 41.34 -22.98
CA GLY A 236 -31.27 41.96 -23.81
C GLY A 236 -30.17 40.98 -24.24
N LEU A 237 -29.67 40.17 -23.31
CA LEU A 237 -28.71 39.10 -23.59
C LEU A 237 -29.27 38.08 -24.58
N LEU A 238 -30.53 37.68 -24.41
CA LEU A 238 -31.19 36.71 -25.30
C LEU A 238 -31.41 37.27 -26.71
N LYS A 239 -31.75 38.56 -26.84
CA LYS A 239 -31.83 39.25 -28.13
C LYS A 239 -30.47 39.35 -28.82
N ARG A 240 -29.40 39.67 -28.08
CA ARG A 240 -28.03 39.66 -28.62
C ARG A 240 -27.62 38.27 -29.09
N ALA A 241 -27.83 37.25 -28.27
CA ALA A 241 -27.54 35.86 -28.61
C ALA A 241 -28.37 35.38 -29.82
N GLY A 242 -29.62 35.84 -29.95
CA GLY A 242 -30.47 35.65 -31.13
C GLY A 242 -29.80 36.13 -32.42
N LYS A 243 -29.27 37.36 -32.41
CA LYS A 243 -28.52 37.90 -33.54
C LYS A 243 -27.25 37.11 -33.85
N VAL A 244 -26.52 36.66 -32.83
CA VAL A 244 -25.34 35.80 -33.03
C VAL A 244 -25.72 34.46 -33.64
N ALA A 245 -26.84 33.87 -33.21
CA ALA A 245 -27.37 32.64 -33.81
C ALA A 245 -27.77 32.85 -35.28
N ASP A 246 -28.36 33.98 -35.63
CA ASP A 246 -28.68 34.34 -37.02
C ASP A 246 -27.39 34.48 -37.86
N LEU A 247 -26.36 35.13 -37.33
CA LEU A 247 -25.05 35.23 -37.98
C LEU A 247 -24.38 33.87 -38.13
N ALA A 248 -24.48 33.02 -37.11
CA ALA A 248 -24.01 31.63 -37.18
C ALA A 248 -24.74 30.87 -38.29
N GLN A 249 -26.05 31.05 -38.45
CA GLN A 249 -26.82 30.44 -39.53
C GLN A 249 -26.36 30.93 -40.91
N ARG A 250 -26.09 32.23 -41.08
CA ARG A 250 -25.52 32.78 -42.33
C ARG A 250 -24.15 32.18 -42.66
N LEU A 251 -23.34 31.88 -41.65
CA LEU A 251 -22.06 31.17 -41.78
C LEU A 251 -22.21 29.64 -41.91
N GLY A 252 -23.44 29.12 -41.83
CA GLY A 252 -23.73 27.69 -41.77
C GLY A 252 -23.25 27.01 -40.49
N CYS A 253 -22.88 27.74 -39.45
CA CYS A 253 -22.34 27.24 -38.17
C CYS A 253 -23.41 27.18 -37.06
N GLN A 254 -24.69 26.94 -37.40
CA GLN A 254 -25.80 26.97 -36.43
C GLN A 254 -25.74 25.84 -35.38
N GLU A 255 -24.94 24.81 -35.62
CA GLU A 255 -24.78 23.67 -34.70
C GLU A 255 -24.41 24.15 -33.29
N PHE A 256 -25.20 23.75 -32.29
CA PHE A 256 -25.05 24.09 -30.87
C PHE A 256 -25.24 25.59 -30.50
N ALA A 257 -25.55 26.45 -31.47
CA ALA A 257 -25.61 27.91 -31.33
C ALA A 257 -27.01 28.47 -30.98
N SER A 258 -27.76 27.82 -30.08
CA SER A 258 -29.08 28.32 -29.68
C SER A 258 -28.94 29.55 -28.76
N PRO A 259 -29.81 30.58 -28.89
CA PRO A 259 -29.72 31.79 -28.08
C PRO A 259 -29.74 31.53 -26.57
N GLU A 260 -30.59 30.59 -26.14
CA GLU A 260 -30.69 30.16 -24.75
C GLU A 260 -29.38 29.54 -24.24
N ASN A 261 -28.74 28.69 -25.04
CA ASN A 261 -27.50 28.01 -24.70
C ASN A 261 -26.31 28.98 -24.57
N LEU A 262 -26.28 30.02 -25.41
CA LEU A 262 -25.25 31.06 -25.39
C LEU A 262 -25.37 31.90 -24.10
N VAL A 263 -26.58 32.34 -23.75
CA VAL A 263 -26.82 33.16 -22.54
C VAL A 263 -26.60 32.35 -21.25
N GLN A 264 -26.89 31.05 -21.26
CA GLN A 264 -26.62 30.18 -20.11
C GLN A 264 -25.10 30.05 -19.84
N GLY A 265 -24.25 30.21 -20.86
CA GLY A 265 -22.80 30.10 -20.72
C GLY A 265 -22.33 28.66 -20.52
N HIS A 266 -23.05 27.67 -21.06
CA HIS A 266 -22.72 26.25 -20.89
C HIS A 266 -21.36 25.92 -21.56
N PRO A 267 -20.32 25.46 -20.82
CA PRO A 267 -18.97 25.32 -21.37
C PRO A 267 -18.87 24.37 -22.57
N ARG A 268 -19.57 23.23 -22.51
CA ARG A 268 -19.54 22.22 -23.59
C ARG A 268 -20.16 22.73 -24.89
N LEU A 269 -21.32 23.39 -24.80
CA LEU A 269 -22.04 23.87 -25.97
C LEU A 269 -21.33 25.06 -26.60
N ASN A 270 -20.79 25.97 -25.79
CA ASN A 270 -19.97 27.08 -26.27
C ASN A 270 -18.65 26.60 -26.89
N TYR A 271 -17.99 25.60 -26.30
CA TYR A 271 -16.84 24.95 -26.93
C TYR A 271 -17.23 24.33 -28.28
N ALA A 272 -18.33 23.58 -28.36
CA ALA A 272 -18.78 22.93 -29.59
C ALA A 272 -19.06 23.97 -30.68
N PHE A 273 -19.76 25.05 -30.33
CA PHE A 273 -20.02 26.15 -31.24
C PHE A 273 -18.73 26.82 -31.73
N THR A 274 -17.81 27.13 -30.82
CA THR A 274 -16.50 27.72 -31.16
C THR A 274 -15.68 26.78 -32.04
N ALA A 275 -15.72 25.48 -31.78
CA ALA A 275 -15.05 24.46 -32.58
C ALA A 275 -15.65 24.34 -33.98
N THR A 276 -16.98 24.44 -34.11
CA THR A 276 -17.67 24.49 -35.41
C THR A 276 -17.26 25.74 -36.20
N LEU A 277 -17.18 26.90 -35.55
CA LEU A 277 -16.70 28.14 -36.16
C LEU A 277 -15.27 27.97 -36.68
N PHE A 278 -14.37 27.44 -35.85
CA PHE A 278 -12.98 27.17 -36.21
C PHE A 278 -12.87 26.22 -37.41
N ASN A 279 -13.61 25.12 -37.39
CA ASN A 279 -13.57 24.09 -38.43
C ASN A 279 -14.09 24.59 -39.78
N LYS A 280 -15.00 25.57 -39.80
CA LYS A 280 -15.49 26.19 -41.05
C LYS A 280 -14.63 27.36 -41.50
N ASN A 281 -14.20 28.20 -40.57
CA ASN A 281 -13.46 29.42 -40.86
C ASN A 281 -12.37 29.63 -39.79
N ILE A 282 -11.10 29.49 -40.18
CA ILE A 282 -9.97 29.69 -39.26
C ILE A 282 -9.58 31.17 -39.19
N GLY A 283 -9.77 31.93 -40.28
CA GLY A 283 -9.43 33.35 -40.36
C GLY A 283 -7.91 33.65 -40.32
N LEU A 284 -7.08 32.61 -40.42
CA LEU A 284 -5.62 32.73 -40.52
C LEU A 284 -5.21 32.40 -41.96
N THR A 285 -4.31 33.20 -42.52
CA THR A 285 -3.76 32.97 -43.85
C THR A 285 -2.25 32.91 -43.76
N LEU A 286 -1.62 31.84 -44.26
CA LEU A 286 -0.18 31.83 -44.47
C LEU A 286 0.17 32.67 -45.71
N ALA A 287 1.39 33.21 -45.77
CA ALA A 287 1.77 34.21 -46.78
C ALA A 287 1.93 33.62 -48.19
N SER A 288 2.19 32.30 -48.31
CA SER A 288 2.29 31.55 -49.56
C SER A 288 1.89 30.08 -49.35
N ASP A 289 1.26 29.45 -50.34
CA ASP A 289 0.94 28.02 -50.36
C ASP A 289 2.21 27.15 -50.22
N GLU A 290 3.35 27.64 -50.72
CA GLU A 290 4.65 26.98 -50.60
C GLU A 290 5.14 26.91 -49.14
N ASP A 291 4.93 27.98 -48.36
CA ASP A 291 5.32 28.01 -46.93
C ASP A 291 4.48 27.04 -46.11
N VAL A 292 3.19 26.90 -46.45
CA VAL A 292 2.27 25.94 -45.80
C VAL A 292 2.74 24.52 -46.04
N GLN A 293 3.11 24.22 -47.28
CA GLN A 293 3.56 22.90 -47.67
C GLN A 293 4.89 22.54 -46.99
N GLN A 294 5.85 23.48 -46.97
CA GLN A 294 7.12 23.29 -46.25
C GLN A 294 6.92 23.03 -44.76
N LEU A 295 6.06 23.79 -44.09
CA LEU A 295 5.76 23.59 -42.67
C LEU A 295 5.05 22.25 -42.42
N ARG A 296 4.14 21.85 -43.30
CA ARG A 296 3.46 20.55 -43.22
C ARG A 296 4.46 19.40 -43.39
N ASP A 297 5.38 19.52 -44.33
CA ASP A 297 6.39 18.49 -44.59
C ASP A 297 7.35 18.37 -43.40
N GLN A 298 7.84 19.49 -42.86
CA GLN A 298 8.66 19.51 -41.63
C GLN A 298 7.93 18.90 -40.43
N LEU A 299 6.65 19.21 -40.27
CA LEU A 299 5.84 18.67 -39.17
C LEU A 299 5.66 17.16 -39.33
N ASN A 300 5.37 16.68 -40.54
CA ASN A 300 5.20 15.25 -40.83
C ASN A 300 6.50 14.47 -40.60
N GLU A 301 7.64 15.03 -41.00
CA GLU A 301 8.97 14.46 -40.74
C GLU A 301 9.24 14.35 -39.24
N SER A 302 9.06 15.44 -38.49
CA SER A 302 9.21 15.45 -37.03
C SER A 302 8.27 14.47 -36.32
N LEU A 303 7.05 14.29 -36.84
CA LEU A 303 6.09 13.33 -36.30
C LEU A 303 6.52 11.89 -36.57
N LYS A 304 7.04 11.61 -37.77
CA LYS A 304 7.57 10.30 -38.12
C LYS A 304 8.73 9.93 -37.20
N GLU A 305 9.69 10.82 -37.01
CA GLU A 305 10.78 10.65 -36.05
C GLU A 305 10.26 10.39 -34.63
N ASN A 306 9.26 11.16 -34.18
CA ASN A 306 8.63 10.92 -32.87
C ASN A 306 7.94 9.55 -32.77
N THR A 307 7.33 9.06 -33.85
CA THR A 307 6.73 7.71 -33.85
C THR A 307 7.80 6.62 -33.80
N GLU A 308 8.90 6.79 -34.52
CA GLU A 308 10.04 5.86 -34.51
C GLU A 308 10.67 5.81 -33.11
N LEU A 309 10.97 6.97 -32.53
CA LEU A 309 11.48 7.06 -31.16
C LEU A 309 10.51 6.45 -30.14
N LYS A 310 9.20 6.65 -30.29
CA LYS A 310 8.21 6.00 -29.41
C LYS A 310 8.24 4.48 -29.52
N THR A 311 8.37 3.93 -30.73
CA THR A 311 8.48 2.49 -30.91
C THR A 311 9.79 1.95 -30.32
N GLU A 312 10.88 2.69 -30.44
CA GLU A 312 12.17 2.32 -29.84
C GLU A 312 12.10 2.33 -28.31
N ILE A 313 11.47 3.35 -27.72
CA ILE A 313 11.20 3.42 -26.27
C ILE A 313 10.37 2.22 -25.82
N GLN A 314 9.30 1.88 -26.54
CA GLN A 314 8.46 0.72 -26.20
C GLN A 314 9.24 -0.60 -26.24
N LEU A 315 10.14 -0.77 -27.21
CA LEU A 315 11.01 -1.94 -27.29
C LEU A 315 12.00 -1.99 -26.11
N ILE A 316 12.57 -0.85 -25.71
CA ILE A 316 13.46 -0.74 -24.56
C ILE A 316 12.70 -1.05 -23.27
N GLU A 317 11.50 -0.50 -23.08
CA GLU A 317 10.64 -0.75 -21.91
C GLU A 317 10.27 -2.23 -21.81
N PHE A 318 9.92 -2.87 -22.93
CA PHE A 318 9.66 -4.31 -22.96
C PHE A 318 10.91 -5.12 -22.59
N GLY A 319 12.08 -4.74 -23.14
CA GLY A 319 13.37 -5.33 -22.75
C GLY A 319 13.64 -5.21 -21.26
N LEU A 320 13.46 -4.01 -20.70
CA LEU A 320 13.63 -3.75 -19.26
C LEU A 320 12.67 -4.58 -18.41
N ALA A 321 11.40 -4.70 -18.80
CA ALA A 321 10.42 -5.53 -18.11
C ALA A 321 10.88 -7.00 -18.04
N THR A 322 11.28 -7.57 -19.19
CA THR A 322 11.77 -8.96 -19.22
C THR A 322 13.05 -9.17 -18.40
N THR A 323 13.97 -8.20 -18.38
CA THR A 323 15.16 -8.28 -17.52
C THR A 323 14.81 -8.19 -16.04
N THR A 324 13.83 -7.36 -15.67
CA THR A 324 13.36 -7.23 -14.30
C THR A 324 12.71 -8.52 -13.81
N GLU A 325 11.88 -9.15 -14.66
CA GLU A 325 11.29 -10.46 -14.38
C GLU A 325 12.36 -11.54 -14.16
N ARG A 326 13.43 -11.55 -14.98
CA ARG A 326 14.57 -12.46 -14.79
C ARG A 326 15.30 -12.22 -13.48
N PHE A 327 15.64 -10.97 -13.16
CA PHE A 327 16.29 -10.64 -11.90
C PHE A 327 15.43 -11.00 -10.69
N GLN A 328 14.11 -10.82 -10.79
CA GLN A 328 13.19 -11.22 -9.74
C GLN A 328 13.20 -12.75 -9.54
N ALA A 329 13.19 -13.53 -10.62
CA ALA A 329 13.29 -14.99 -10.56
C ALA A 329 14.62 -15.45 -9.93
N ASP A 330 15.75 -14.84 -10.32
CA ASP A 330 17.07 -15.16 -9.75
C ASP A 330 17.13 -14.81 -8.24
N MET A 331 16.52 -13.69 -7.84
CA MET A 331 16.40 -13.31 -6.43
C MET A 331 15.57 -14.30 -5.62
N ASP A 332 14.50 -14.85 -6.19
CA ASP A 332 13.66 -15.83 -5.50
C ASP A 332 14.37 -17.18 -5.36
N LEU A 333 15.14 -17.62 -6.38
CA LEU A 333 16.01 -18.80 -6.28
C LEU A 333 17.09 -18.62 -5.20
N LEU A 334 17.75 -17.46 -5.15
CA LEU A 334 18.76 -17.15 -4.13
C LEU A 334 18.18 -17.16 -2.71
N LYS A 335 16.95 -16.66 -2.53
CA LYS A 335 16.25 -16.72 -1.24
C LYS A 335 15.94 -18.16 -0.83
N GLU A 336 15.52 -19.00 -1.76
CA GLU A 336 15.28 -20.42 -1.48
C GLU A 336 16.56 -21.14 -1.05
N GLU A 337 17.68 -20.85 -1.72
CA GLU A 337 18.98 -21.45 -1.39
C GLU A 337 19.48 -20.98 -0.01
N MET A 338 19.37 -19.69 0.28
CA MET A 338 19.62 -19.12 1.61
C MET A 338 18.79 -19.79 2.69
N CYS A 339 17.48 -20.00 2.46
CA CYS A 339 16.58 -20.64 3.40
C CYS A 339 17.00 -22.10 3.69
N LYS A 340 17.37 -22.86 2.65
CA LYS A 340 17.90 -24.22 2.80
C LYS A 340 19.17 -24.25 3.64
N GLN A 341 20.10 -23.32 3.40
CA GLN A 341 21.34 -23.21 4.17
C GLN A 341 21.07 -22.82 5.63
N GLU A 342 20.13 -21.90 5.90
CA GLU A 342 19.73 -21.54 7.26
C GLU A 342 19.15 -22.73 8.02
N ILE A 343 18.28 -23.52 7.39
CA ILE A 343 17.70 -24.73 7.99
C ILE A 343 18.79 -25.75 8.30
N ALA A 344 19.71 -26.00 7.35
CA ALA A 344 20.82 -26.92 7.54
C ALA A 344 21.72 -26.49 8.71
N LYS A 345 22.12 -25.22 8.77
CA LYS A 345 22.93 -24.70 9.87
C LYS A 345 22.22 -24.73 11.22
N LYS A 346 20.90 -24.51 11.26
CA LYS A 346 20.11 -24.65 12.50
C LYS A 346 20.11 -26.10 12.99
N ALA A 347 19.91 -27.06 12.08
CA ALA A 347 19.94 -28.48 12.43
C ALA A 347 21.31 -28.92 12.96
N GLU A 348 22.41 -28.48 12.33
CA GLU A 348 23.77 -28.74 12.82
C GLU A 348 23.98 -28.16 14.23
N LEU A 349 23.47 -26.95 14.49
CA LEU A 349 23.60 -26.28 15.78
C LEU A 349 22.79 -26.97 16.88
N GLU A 350 21.58 -27.46 16.55
CA GLU A 350 20.77 -28.28 17.45
C GLU A 350 21.46 -29.61 17.77
N GLU A 351 22.05 -30.28 16.77
CA GLU A 351 22.81 -31.52 17.00
C GLU A 351 24.00 -31.28 17.93
N GLN A 352 24.78 -30.23 17.69
CA GLN A 352 25.90 -29.86 18.56
C GLN A 352 25.44 -29.52 19.98
N SER A 353 24.31 -28.82 20.13
CA SER A 353 23.73 -28.51 21.44
C SER A 353 23.31 -29.77 22.19
N ASN A 354 22.67 -30.73 21.51
CA ASN A 354 22.25 -32.00 22.11
C ASN A 354 23.46 -32.84 22.54
N ARG A 355 24.51 -32.88 21.72
CA ARG A 355 25.77 -33.57 22.06
C ARG A 355 26.44 -32.94 23.29
N PHE A 356 26.41 -31.61 23.38
CA PHE A 356 26.95 -30.90 24.53
C PHE A 356 26.20 -31.22 25.83
N GLU A 357 24.86 -31.22 25.80
CA GLU A 357 24.07 -31.58 26.98
C GLU A 357 24.28 -33.04 27.40
N LEU A 358 24.35 -33.98 26.44
CA LEU A 358 24.66 -35.38 26.75
C LEU A 358 26.02 -35.53 27.43
N ALA A 359 27.07 -34.90 26.88
CA ALA A 359 28.41 -34.95 27.45
C ALA A 359 28.47 -34.32 28.86
N LYS A 360 27.66 -33.28 29.11
CA LYS A 360 27.53 -32.63 30.40
C LYS A 360 26.84 -33.53 31.43
N GLU A 361 25.78 -34.24 31.04
CA GLU A 361 25.10 -35.24 31.87
C GLU A 361 26.03 -36.42 32.21
N GLU A 362 26.75 -36.95 31.23
CA GLU A 362 27.74 -38.01 31.43
C GLU A 362 28.84 -37.57 32.42
N LEU A 363 29.37 -36.37 32.24
CA LEU A 363 30.39 -35.82 33.15
C LEU A 363 29.84 -35.64 34.57
N ALA A 364 28.61 -35.15 34.71
CA ALA A 364 27.95 -35.00 36.00
C ALA A 364 27.78 -36.35 36.71
N SER A 365 27.38 -37.40 35.97
CA SER A 365 27.29 -38.77 36.51
C SER A 365 28.65 -39.28 36.98
N GLN A 366 29.70 -39.10 36.18
CA GLN A 366 31.06 -39.51 36.56
C GLN A 366 31.54 -38.81 37.84
N TYR A 367 31.28 -37.51 37.97
CA TYR A 367 31.60 -36.78 39.20
C TYR A 367 30.81 -37.29 40.41
N GLN A 368 29.53 -37.61 40.21
CA GLN A 368 28.67 -38.12 41.27
C GLN A 368 29.12 -39.52 41.74
N ASP A 369 29.41 -40.43 40.81
CA ASP A 369 29.94 -41.76 41.11
C ASP A 369 31.29 -41.68 41.83
N SER A 370 32.18 -40.79 41.37
CA SER A 370 33.48 -40.57 42.02
C SER A 370 33.34 -40.01 43.43
N LEU A 371 32.37 -39.12 43.67
CA LEU A 371 32.10 -38.54 44.99
C LEU A 371 31.52 -39.59 45.94
N GLU A 372 30.59 -40.41 45.45
CA GLU A 372 29.96 -41.48 46.23
C GLU A 372 30.99 -42.56 46.60
N SER A 373 31.85 -42.96 45.66
CA SER A 373 32.93 -43.89 45.93
C SER A 373 33.94 -43.35 46.96
N ALA A 374 34.31 -42.07 46.85
CA ALA A 374 35.18 -41.42 47.83
C ALA A 374 34.53 -41.39 49.22
N LEU A 375 33.26 -41.02 49.31
CA LEU A 375 32.50 -40.98 50.56
C LEU A 375 32.37 -42.37 51.20
N GLU A 376 32.12 -43.42 50.39
CA GLU A 376 32.08 -44.80 50.88
C GLU A 376 33.42 -45.28 51.41
N SER A 377 34.52 -44.90 50.75
CA SER A 377 35.86 -45.22 51.23
C SER A 377 36.14 -44.57 52.59
N GLU A 378 35.77 -43.30 52.77
CA GLU A 378 35.95 -42.55 54.01
C GLU A 378 35.05 -43.10 55.14
N LYS A 379 33.82 -43.52 54.81
CA LYS A 379 32.95 -44.23 55.77
C LYS A 379 33.56 -45.54 56.24
N ARG A 380 34.17 -46.33 55.34
CA ARG A 380 34.84 -47.60 55.70
C ARG A 380 36.03 -47.34 56.60
N THR A 381 36.89 -46.37 56.26
CA THR A 381 38.03 -46.02 57.13
C THR A 381 37.59 -45.58 58.51
N HIS A 382 36.54 -44.76 58.61
CA HIS A 382 35.99 -44.36 59.91
C HIS A 382 35.36 -45.52 60.69
N GLN A 383 34.70 -46.46 60.02
CA GLN A 383 34.18 -47.66 60.67
C GLN A 383 35.31 -48.53 61.23
N ASP A 384 36.38 -48.71 60.47
CA ASP A 384 37.56 -49.48 60.90
C ASP A 384 38.26 -48.80 62.08
N GLU A 385 38.46 -47.48 62.03
CA GLU A 385 39.01 -46.69 63.14
C GLU A 385 38.15 -46.81 64.42
N MET A 386 36.83 -46.76 64.28
CA MET A 386 35.89 -46.92 65.40
C MET A 386 35.95 -48.34 65.99
N TRP A 387 36.06 -49.37 65.16
CA TRP A 387 36.24 -50.75 65.60
C TRP A 387 37.55 -50.95 66.37
N ASP A 388 38.65 -50.36 65.88
CA ASP A 388 39.95 -50.39 66.55
C ASP A 388 39.91 -49.69 67.92
N LEU A 389 39.20 -48.56 68.01
CA LEU A 389 38.99 -47.85 69.28
C LEU A 389 38.17 -48.69 70.27
N LEU A 390 37.08 -49.31 69.83
CA LEU A 390 36.27 -50.22 70.64
C LEU A 390 37.08 -51.41 71.13
N LEU A 391 37.94 -51.98 70.27
CA LEU A 391 38.80 -53.09 70.63
C LEU A 391 39.82 -52.67 71.71
N LYS A 392 40.47 -51.51 71.54
CA LYS A 392 41.37 -50.93 72.55
C LYS A 392 40.66 -50.65 73.87
N GLN A 393 39.42 -50.18 73.83
CA GLN A 393 38.62 -49.95 75.03
C GLN A 393 38.26 -51.27 75.72
N LYS A 394 37.87 -52.30 74.96
CA LYS A 394 37.61 -53.65 75.48
C LYS A 394 38.86 -54.26 76.12
N GLU A 395 40.03 -54.10 75.51
CA GLU A 395 41.31 -54.54 76.06
C GLU A 395 41.63 -53.80 77.37
N SER A 396 41.40 -52.48 77.40
CA SER A 396 41.58 -51.66 78.61
C SER A 396 40.63 -52.09 79.73
N CYS A 397 39.35 -52.36 79.42
CA CYS A 397 38.38 -52.89 80.37
C CYS A 397 38.78 -54.28 80.88
N ARG A 398 39.35 -55.13 80.01
CA ARG A 398 39.87 -56.45 80.40
C ARG A 398 41.06 -56.34 81.35
N GLN A 399 41.97 -55.41 81.08
CA GLN A 399 43.09 -55.10 81.98
C GLN A 399 42.59 -54.60 83.35
N LEU A 400 41.61 -53.69 83.37
CA LEU A 400 40.98 -53.22 84.60
C LEU A 400 40.28 -54.35 85.37
N LEU A 401 39.55 -55.25 84.69
CA LEU A 401 38.95 -56.43 85.29
C LEU A 401 40.00 -57.41 85.84
N GLY A 402 41.14 -57.55 85.15
CA GLY A 402 42.28 -58.32 85.64
C GLY A 402 42.87 -57.75 86.93
N ILE A 403 43.06 -56.42 86.99
CA ILE A 403 43.50 -55.72 88.19
C ILE A 403 42.48 -55.88 89.33
N LEU A 404 41.19 -55.73 89.05
CA LEU A 404 40.12 -56.00 90.03
C LEU A 404 40.11 -57.47 90.49
N GLY A 405 40.42 -58.41 89.61
CA GLY A 405 40.56 -59.83 89.94
C GLY A 405 41.75 -60.11 90.87
N ILE A 406 42.89 -59.44 90.63
CA ILE A 406 44.07 -59.51 91.50
C ILE A 406 43.76 -58.89 92.87
N LEU A 407 43.13 -57.71 92.90
CA LEU A 407 42.67 -57.08 94.14
C LEU A 407 41.68 -57.99 94.90
N ARG A 408 40.79 -58.69 94.20
CA ARG A 408 39.86 -59.65 94.81
C ARG A 408 40.53 -60.94 95.32
N GLN A 409 41.67 -61.34 94.76
CA GLN A 409 42.48 -62.45 95.28
C GLN A 409 43.36 -62.04 96.46
N GLN A 410 43.69 -60.75 96.59
CA GLN A 410 44.43 -60.21 97.73
C GLN A 410 43.52 -59.90 98.95
N PHE A 411 42.21 -59.80 98.75
CA PHE A 411 41.23 -59.63 99.83
C PHE A 411 40.23 -60.80 99.87
N THR A 412 40.57 -61.85 100.62
CA THR A 412 39.62 -62.90 100.99
C THR A 412 38.62 -62.40 102.02
N THR A 413 37.37 -62.83 101.84
CA THR A 413 36.13 -62.47 102.55
C THR A 413 36.07 -62.91 104.03
N GLU A 414 37.16 -62.81 104.78
CA GLU A 414 37.19 -63.12 106.22
C GLU A 414 37.77 -62.00 107.10
N GLU A 415 38.27 -60.88 106.53
CA GLU A 415 38.73 -59.72 107.32
C GLU A 415 37.79 -58.50 107.27
N LEU A 416 36.65 -58.60 106.58
CA LEU A 416 35.70 -57.49 106.41
C LEU A 416 34.51 -57.50 107.39
N GLU A 417 34.37 -58.51 108.26
CA GLU A 417 33.25 -58.60 109.22
C GLU A 417 33.64 -58.46 110.72
N ALA A 418 34.91 -58.19 111.05
CA ALA A 418 35.36 -58.10 112.47
C ALA A 418 36.12 -56.82 112.86
N ALA A 419 35.90 -55.69 112.18
CA ALA A 419 36.47 -54.40 112.59
C ALA A 419 35.40 -53.42 113.10
N LYS A 420 34.83 -53.71 114.29
CA LYS A 420 34.23 -52.70 115.16
C LYS A 420 35.29 -52.27 116.20
N PHE A 421 35.76 -51.04 116.06
CA PHE A 421 36.26 -50.14 117.12
C PHE A 421 37.35 -50.68 118.07
N GLN A 422 38.63 -50.44 117.75
CA GLN A 422 39.59 -49.68 118.56
C GLN A 422 40.96 -49.61 117.84
N GLU A 423 41.60 -48.43 117.88
CA GLU A 423 43.02 -48.17 117.51
C GLU A 423 43.95 -49.25 118.09
N PRO A 424 45.05 -49.68 117.40
CA PRO A 424 46.17 -48.78 117.07
C PRO A 424 46.99 -49.08 115.77
N ALA A 425 47.74 -48.05 115.35
CA ALA A 425 49.06 -48.00 114.71
C ALA A 425 49.57 -49.13 113.77
N GLY A 426 49.85 -48.74 112.51
CA GLY A 426 50.61 -49.48 111.47
C GLY A 426 49.67 -50.23 110.51
N ASP A 427 49.61 -50.03 109.19
CA ASP A 427 50.50 -49.41 108.22
C ASP A 427 49.67 -48.59 107.20
N GLU A 428 49.99 -47.30 107.05
CA GLU A 428 49.33 -46.34 106.14
C GLU A 428 49.66 -46.54 104.65
N LEU A 429 50.45 -47.56 104.27
CA LEU A 429 51.07 -47.61 102.93
C LEU A 429 50.19 -48.25 101.84
N GLU A 430 49.26 -49.15 102.17
CA GLU A 430 48.49 -49.90 101.15
C GLU A 430 47.21 -49.19 100.70
N MET A 431 46.49 -48.54 101.61
CA MET A 431 45.28 -47.76 101.28
C MET A 431 45.62 -46.52 100.44
N ASP A 432 46.79 -45.93 100.70
CA ASP A 432 47.30 -44.74 100.01
C ASP A 432 47.77 -45.05 98.57
N SER A 433 48.16 -46.30 98.31
CA SER A 433 48.46 -46.80 96.95
C SER A 433 47.19 -47.00 96.12
N ILE A 434 46.12 -47.50 96.73
CA ILE A 434 44.82 -47.70 96.05
C ILE A 434 44.15 -46.35 95.75
N ILE A 435 44.19 -45.41 96.70
CA ILE A 435 43.68 -44.04 96.49
C ILE A 435 44.46 -43.33 95.37
N ARG A 436 45.79 -43.50 95.30
CA ARG A 436 46.60 -43.02 94.17
C ARG A 436 46.20 -43.66 92.84
N GLY A 437 46.01 -44.98 92.79
CA GLY A 437 45.61 -45.68 91.56
C GLY A 437 44.25 -45.24 91.01
N ILE A 438 43.26 -45.03 91.89
CA ILE A 438 41.95 -44.48 91.50
C ILE A 438 42.08 -43.01 91.06
N GLY A 439 42.93 -42.22 91.74
CA GLY A 439 43.24 -40.84 91.36
C GLY A 439 43.90 -40.72 89.98
N GLU A 440 44.82 -41.62 89.65
CA GLU A 440 45.49 -41.67 88.35
C GLU A 440 44.55 -42.10 87.22
N LEU A 441 43.67 -43.09 87.46
CA LEU A 441 42.66 -43.52 86.50
C LEU A 441 41.61 -42.42 86.24
N SER A 442 41.16 -41.73 87.29
CA SER A 442 40.26 -40.57 87.18
C SER A 442 40.91 -39.42 86.41
N SER A 443 42.20 -39.17 86.67
CA SER A 443 42.99 -38.15 85.96
C SER A 443 43.18 -38.50 84.47
N ASN A 444 43.45 -39.76 84.15
CA ASN A 444 43.58 -40.22 82.76
C ASN A 444 42.24 -40.21 82.00
N SER A 445 41.14 -40.55 82.67
CA SER A 445 39.79 -40.43 82.09
C SER A 445 39.45 -38.96 81.80
N SER A 446 39.72 -38.07 82.76
CA SER A 446 39.50 -36.63 82.61
C SER A 446 40.35 -36.03 81.47
N ARG A 447 41.63 -36.44 81.33
CA ARG A 447 42.48 -36.03 80.20
C ARG A 447 41.95 -36.50 78.85
N LYS A 448 41.40 -37.73 78.77
CA LYS A 448 40.78 -38.23 77.53
C LYS A 448 39.49 -37.49 77.19
N VAL A 449 38.67 -37.13 78.18
CA VAL A 449 37.46 -36.32 77.96
C VAL A 449 37.84 -34.95 77.41
N ILE A 450 38.83 -34.26 78.01
CA ILE A 450 39.33 -32.97 77.53
C ILE A 450 39.89 -33.08 76.10
N SER A 451 40.62 -34.16 75.79
CA SER A 451 41.14 -34.43 74.45
C SER A 451 40.02 -34.64 73.42
N LEU A 452 38.92 -35.32 73.80
CA LEU A 452 37.78 -35.55 72.93
C LEU A 452 36.95 -34.27 72.73
N GLU A 453 36.80 -33.45 73.78
CA GLU A 453 36.16 -32.14 73.68
C GLU A 453 36.94 -31.22 72.74
N ALA A 454 38.28 -31.18 72.85
CA ALA A 454 39.12 -30.41 71.93
C ALA A 454 39.02 -30.89 70.47
N ALA A 455 38.96 -32.21 70.23
CA ALA A 455 38.76 -32.77 68.90
C ALA A 455 37.37 -32.45 68.33
N SER A 456 36.32 -32.50 69.17
CA SER A 456 34.95 -32.13 68.80
C SER A 456 34.85 -30.64 68.44
N GLU A 457 35.54 -29.77 69.16
CA GLU A 457 35.56 -28.33 68.89
C GLU A 457 36.34 -28.00 67.60
N HIS A 458 37.43 -28.73 67.32
CA HIS A 458 38.13 -28.63 66.04
C HIS A 458 37.26 -29.09 64.85
N LEU A 459 36.48 -30.16 65.02
CA LEU A 459 35.54 -30.59 63.98
C LEU A 459 34.42 -29.57 63.77
N ARG A 460 33.85 -29.00 64.84
CA ARG A 460 32.82 -27.94 64.74
C ARG A 460 33.33 -26.71 63.99
N THR A 461 34.55 -26.25 64.29
CA THR A 461 35.15 -25.12 63.59
C THR A 461 35.45 -25.43 62.13
N SER A 462 35.89 -26.65 61.82
CA SER A 462 36.10 -27.08 60.42
C SER A 462 34.79 -27.18 59.63
N VAL A 463 33.69 -27.65 60.25
CA VAL A 463 32.37 -27.70 59.61
C VAL A 463 31.85 -26.28 59.35
N ALA A 464 31.93 -25.38 60.33
CA ALA A 464 31.54 -23.99 60.17
C ALA A 464 32.34 -23.28 59.06
N HIS A 465 33.64 -23.58 58.93
CA HIS A 465 34.46 -23.06 57.84
C HIS A 465 34.00 -23.58 56.47
N LYS A 466 33.70 -24.88 56.34
CA LYS A 466 33.20 -25.47 55.09
C LYS A 466 31.82 -24.92 54.69
N GLU A 467 30.92 -24.69 55.66
CA GLU A 467 29.63 -24.05 55.42
C GLU A 467 29.81 -22.61 54.90
N LYS A 468 30.76 -21.86 55.46
CA LYS A 468 31.11 -20.50 54.99
C LYS A 468 31.65 -20.50 53.57
N VAL A 469 32.49 -21.48 53.22
CA VAL A 469 33.02 -21.63 51.86
C VAL A 469 31.91 -21.97 50.87
N ASN A 470 30.97 -22.84 51.23
CA ASN A 470 29.81 -23.17 50.41
C ASN A 470 28.89 -21.96 50.18
N GLU A 471 28.66 -21.14 51.21
CA GLU A 471 27.89 -19.89 51.09
C GLU A 471 28.54 -18.93 50.07
N ILE A 472 29.85 -18.70 50.20
CA ILE A 472 30.62 -17.83 49.28
C ILE A 472 30.63 -18.38 47.84
N MET A 473 30.76 -19.70 47.69
CA MET A 473 30.74 -20.32 46.36
C MET A 473 29.36 -20.21 45.70
N GLY A 474 28.28 -20.39 46.47
CA GLY A 474 26.91 -20.18 46.01
C GLY A 474 26.64 -18.73 45.57
N ASP A 475 27.15 -17.74 46.31
CA ASP A 475 27.04 -16.33 45.94
C ASP A 475 27.79 -16.00 44.65
N LYS A 476 29.01 -16.50 44.48
CA LYS A 476 29.78 -16.34 43.24
C LYS A 476 29.10 -16.98 42.02
N ILE A 477 28.49 -18.16 42.20
CA ILE A 477 27.75 -18.82 41.12
C ILE A 477 26.54 -17.99 40.71
N ARG A 478 25.80 -17.40 41.67
CA ARG A 478 24.68 -16.49 41.37
C ARG A 478 25.15 -15.25 40.62
N GLU A 479 26.19 -14.59 41.09
CA GLU A 479 26.77 -13.41 40.44
C GLU A 479 27.20 -13.72 38.98
N TYR A 480 27.87 -14.84 38.77
CA TYR A 480 28.30 -15.26 37.43
C TYR A 480 27.10 -15.57 36.52
N THR A 481 26.06 -16.20 37.06
CA THR A 481 24.83 -16.52 36.31
C THR A 481 24.09 -15.24 35.89
N GLU A 482 24.01 -14.24 36.78
CA GLU A 482 23.40 -12.94 36.48
C GLU A 482 24.18 -12.17 35.40
N GLN A 483 25.51 -12.18 35.46
CA GLN A 483 26.37 -11.57 34.43
C GLN A 483 26.17 -12.20 33.04
N VAL A 484 26.05 -13.53 32.97
CA VAL A 484 25.80 -14.25 31.71
C VAL A 484 24.43 -13.92 31.13
N ILE A 485 23.39 -13.82 31.96
CA ILE A 485 22.03 -13.42 31.53
C ILE A 485 22.04 -11.99 30.99
N HIS A 486 22.76 -11.07 31.64
CA HIS A 486 22.87 -9.68 31.18
C HIS A 486 23.57 -9.59 29.82
N CYS A 487 24.68 -10.31 29.63
CA CYS A 487 25.37 -10.39 28.34
C CYS A 487 24.47 -10.93 27.22
N LYS A 488 23.66 -11.98 27.49
CA LYS A 488 22.70 -12.51 26.50
C LYS A 488 21.61 -11.50 26.14
N LYS A 489 21.09 -10.73 27.11
CA LYS A 489 20.09 -9.68 26.85
C LYS A 489 20.67 -8.54 26.01
N ASP A 490 21.91 -8.13 26.26
CA ASP A 490 22.58 -7.07 25.50
C ASP A 490 22.95 -7.52 24.07
N ALA A 491 23.31 -8.79 23.86
CA ALA A 491 23.51 -9.36 22.53
C ALA A 491 22.19 -9.39 21.73
N SER A 492 21.07 -9.75 22.36
CA SER A 492 19.75 -9.77 21.74
C SER A 492 19.24 -8.36 21.37
N ARG A 493 19.52 -7.35 22.21
CA ARG A 493 19.23 -5.93 21.91
C ARG A 493 20.05 -5.41 20.72
N ARG A 494 21.33 -5.77 20.63
CA ARG A 494 22.18 -5.39 19.47
C ARG A 494 21.71 -6.04 18.17
N GLY A 495 21.30 -7.32 18.20
CA GLY A 495 20.75 -8.02 17.04
C GLY A 495 19.37 -7.52 16.57
N SER A 496 18.57 -6.91 17.46
CA SER A 496 17.30 -6.28 17.11
C SER A 496 17.47 -4.85 16.57
N LEU A 497 18.46 -4.10 17.06
CA LEU A 497 18.87 -2.82 16.48
C LEU A 497 19.43 -2.96 15.06
N LEU A 498 20.30 -3.96 14.82
CA LEU A 498 20.82 -4.26 13.48
C LEU A 498 19.71 -4.64 12.50
N ARG A 499 18.70 -5.41 12.94
CA ARG A 499 17.53 -5.72 12.10
C ARG A 499 16.69 -4.49 11.76
N ARG A 500 16.53 -3.54 12.68
CA ARG A 500 15.81 -2.28 12.42
C ARG A 500 16.54 -1.38 11.43
N ILE A 501 17.88 -1.31 11.51
CA ILE A 501 18.70 -0.54 10.57
C ILE A 501 18.58 -1.13 9.16
N PHE A 502 18.66 -2.46 9.01
CA PHE A 502 18.49 -3.13 7.71
C PHE A 502 17.08 -3.02 7.10
N THR A 503 16.05 -2.75 7.89
CA THR A 503 14.67 -2.52 7.38
C THR A 503 14.37 -1.07 7.02
N GLN A 504 15.22 -0.10 7.35
CA GLN A 504 15.04 1.30 6.98
C GLN A 504 15.80 1.72 5.71
N GLU A 505 16.67 0.86 5.18
CA GLU A 505 17.41 1.06 3.91
C GLU A 505 16.82 0.28 2.71
N LYS A 506 15.60 -0.26 2.84
CA LYS A 506 14.75 -0.72 1.74
C LYS A 506 13.51 0.14 1.69
#